data_AF-A0A1M2ZPK1-F1
#
_entry.id   AF-A0A1M2ZPK1-F1
#
_cell.length_a   1.000
_cell.length_b   1.000
_cell.length_c   1.000
_cell.angle_alpha   90.00
_cell.angle_beta   90.00
_cell.angle_gamma   90.00
#
_symmetry.space_group_name_H-M   'P 1'
#
loop_
_entity.id
_entity.type
_entity.pdbx_description
1 polymer ?
#
loop_
_entity_poly.entity_id
_entity_poly.type
_entity_poly.pdbx_seq_one_letter_code
_entity_poly.pdbx_strand_id
1 'polypeptide(L)' 'MNDARIESVRLTPTHDGEAALVVTLRFANGGRSNVQIEAEGMRRVMARAGVSNALDLIGRSWAVLDVADPPFTGWANKGE' A
#
# COMPACT_ATOMS: atom_id res chain seq x y z
N MET A 1 -4.85 -2.50 -17.48
CA MET A 1 -4.54 -1.98 -16.14
C MET A 1 -3.04 -1.97 -15.98
N ASN A 2 -2.45 -0.83 -15.62
CA ASN A 2 -0.98 -0.67 -15.53
C ASN A 2 -0.37 -1.71 -14.58
N ASP A 3 0.52 -2.57 -15.09
CA ASP A 3 1.29 -3.59 -14.35
C ASP A 3 2.35 -2.90 -13.48
N ALA A 4 1.92 -2.24 -12.40
CA ALA A 4 2.84 -1.66 -11.43
C ALA A 4 3.29 -2.74 -10.45
N ARG A 5 4.61 -2.87 -10.26
CA ARG A 5 5.20 -3.82 -9.30
C ARG A 5 5.94 -3.08 -8.22
N ILE A 6 6.00 -3.69 -7.05
CA ILE A 6 6.77 -3.18 -5.93
C ILE A 6 8.25 -3.37 -6.26
N GLU A 7 8.97 -2.27 -6.45
CA GLU A 7 10.41 -2.24 -6.75
C GLU A 7 11.23 -2.30 -5.46
N SER A 8 10.79 -1.62 -4.41
CA SER A 8 11.51 -1.53 -3.14
C SER A 8 10.57 -1.18 -2.01
N VAL A 9 10.97 -1.53 -0.79
CA VAL A 9 10.27 -1.14 0.44
C VAL A 9 11.27 -0.57 1.43
N ARG A 10 10.84 0.42 2.22
CA ARG A 10 11.65 1.05 3.26
C ARG A 10 10.79 1.46 4.45
N LEU A 11 11.31 1.30 5.66
CA LEU A 11 10.68 1.85 6.86
C LEU A 11 11.18 3.28 7.11
N THR A 12 10.25 4.18 7.42
CA THR A 12 10.54 5.57 7.77
C THR A 12 9.87 5.93 9.09
N PRO A 13 10.52 6.72 9.96
CA PRO A 13 9.83 7.32 11.09
C PRO A 13 8.78 8.31 10.57
N THR A 14 7.59 8.30 11.18
CA THR A 14 6.55 9.31 10.95
C THR A 14 6.65 10.42 11.99
N HIS A 15 5.96 11.53 11.70
CA HIS A 15 5.90 12.68 12.61
C HIS A 15 5.24 12.37 13.96
N ASP A 16 4.47 11.27 14.02
CA ASP A 16 3.76 10.79 15.20
C ASP A 16 4.62 9.86 16.08
N GLY A 17 5.85 9.56 15.66
CA GLY A 17 6.74 8.60 16.34
C GLY A 17 6.49 7.13 15.95
N GLU A 18 5.53 6.87 15.07
CA GLU A 18 5.24 5.55 14.53
C GLU A 18 6.15 5.22 13.33
N ALA A 19 6.30 3.94 12.99
CA ALA A 19 6.97 3.51 11.77
C ALA A 19 5.97 3.42 10.61
N ALA A 20 6.29 4.02 9.48
CA ALA A 20 5.56 3.85 8.22
C ALA A 20 6.39 3.06 7.21
N LEU A 21 5.70 2.27 6.40
CA LEU A 21 6.26 1.58 5.25
C LEU A 21 6.11 2.44 4.01
N VAL A 22 7.23 2.82 3.40
CA VAL A 22 7.28 3.46 2.09
C VAL A 22 7.57 2.39 1.05
N VAL A 23 6.67 2.28 0.07
CA VAL A 23 6.73 1.32 -1.02
C VAL A 23 6.97 2.08 -2.32
N THR A 24 8.04 1.74 -3.05
CA THR A 24 8.28 2.27 -4.38
C THR A 24 7.67 1.34 -5.42
N LEU A 25 6.75 1.86 -6.21
CA LEU A 25 6.13 1.18 -7.34
C LEU A 25 6.88 1.54 -8.62
N ARG A 26 7.18 0.55 -9.44
CA ARG A 26 7.71 0.69 -10.80
C ARG A 26 6.62 0.31 -11.79
N PHE A 27 6.31 1.23 -12.69
CA PHE A 27 5.34 1.03 -13.77
C PHE A 27 6.06 0.57 -15.04
N ALA A 28 5.37 -0.18 -15.89
CA ALA A 28 5.91 -0.68 -17.16
C ALA A 28 6.38 0.45 -18.11
N ASN A 29 5.78 1.64 -18.01
CA ASN A 29 6.20 2.84 -18.75
C ASN A 29 7.47 3.50 -18.20
N GLY A 30 8.14 2.88 -17.23
CA GLY A 30 9.34 3.42 -16.58
C GLY A 30 9.04 4.43 -15.46
N GLY A 31 7.77 4.76 -15.21
CA GLY A 31 7.36 5.60 -14.10
C GLY A 31 7.67 4.98 -12.74
N ARG A 32 7.90 5.82 -11.73
CA ARG A 32 8.01 5.40 -10.33
C ARG A 32 7.06 6.22 -9.47
N SER A 33 6.49 5.59 -8.45
CA SER A 33 5.67 6.30 -7.45
C SER A 33 5.95 5.74 -6.06
N ASN A 34 5.94 6.61 -5.06
CA ASN A 34 6.14 6.21 -3.67
C ASN A 34 4.81 6.27 -2.93
N VAL A 35 4.45 5.16 -2.29
CA VAL A 35 3.24 5.04 -1.48
C VAL A 35 3.69 4.86 -0.04
N GLN A 36 3.27 5.76 0.84
CA GLN A 36 3.51 5.64 2.28
C GLN A 36 2.29 4.99 2.94
N ILE A 37 2.56 4.01 3.79
CA ILE A 37 1.56 3.20 4.47
C ILE A 37 1.88 3.25 5.96
N GLU A 38 0.93 3.73 6.74
CA GLU A 38 0.98 3.73 8.20
C GLU A 38 1.00 2.30 8.80
N ALA A 39 1.38 2.18 10.07
CA ALA A 39 1.59 0.90 10.73
C ALA A 39 0.35 -0.04 10.65
N GLU A 40 -0.85 0.52 10.85
CA GLU A 40 -2.13 -0.19 10.73
C GLU A 40 -2.37 -0.71 9.30
N GLY A 41 -2.18 0.14 8.29
CA GLY A 41 -2.29 -0.23 6.89
C GLY A 41 -1.27 -1.30 6.49
N MET A 42 -0.04 -1.20 7.01
CA MET A 42 1.03 -2.15 6.74
C MET A 42 0.64 -3.57 7.21
N ARG A 43 0.02 -3.70 8.38
CA ARG A 43 -0.48 -5.00 8.87
C ARG A 43 -1.52 -5.60 7.92
N ARG A 44 -2.47 -4.79 7.42
CA ARG A 44 -3.47 -5.25 6.44
C ARG A 44 -2.84 -5.67 5.12
N VAL A 45 -1.87 -4.90 4.61
CA VAL A 45 -1.13 -5.24 3.38
C VAL A 45 -0.37 -6.56 3.54
N MET A 46 0.36 -6.74 4.64
CA MET A 46 1.12 -7.97 4.89
C MET A 46 0.19 -9.18 5.01
N ALA A 47 -0.94 -9.04 5.72
CA ALA A 47 -1.96 -10.08 5.82
C ALA A 47 -2.58 -10.43 4.45
N ARG A 48 -2.94 -9.43 3.64
CA ARG A 48 -3.47 -9.61 2.28
C ARG A 48 -2.46 -10.28 1.35
N ALA A 49 -1.19 -9.92 1.46
CA ALA A 49 -0.11 -10.53 0.69
C ALA A 49 0.28 -11.93 1.22
N GLY A 50 -0.15 -12.30 2.43
CA GLY A 50 0.23 -13.56 3.08
C GLY A 50 1.73 -13.62 3.39
N VAL A 51 2.35 -12.48 3.72
CA VAL A 51 3.78 -12.39 4.01
C VAL A 51 4.02 -12.01 5.47
N SER A 52 5.10 -12.53 6.04
CA SER A 52 5.53 -12.20 7.42
C SER A 52 6.63 -11.14 7.47
N ASN A 53 7.19 -10.75 6.31
CA ASN A 53 8.24 -9.75 6.19
C ASN A 53 7.89 -8.77 5.07
N ALA A 54 8.12 -7.48 5.29
CA ALA A 54 7.85 -6.44 4.30
C ALA A 54 8.69 -6.59 3.03
N LEU A 55 9.91 -7.15 3.11
CA LEU A 55 10.76 -7.38 1.95
C LEU A 55 10.15 -8.37 0.94
N ASP A 56 9.31 -9.30 1.39
CA ASP A 56 8.58 -10.25 0.53
C ASP A 56 7.46 -9.59 -0.30
N LEU A 57 7.20 -8.29 -0.09
CA LEU A 57 6.34 -7.50 -0.96
C LEU A 57 7.05 -7.13 -2.26
N ILE A 58 8.39 -7.09 -2.29
CA ILE A 58 9.16 -6.75 -3.49
C ILE A 58 8.85 -7.76 -4.61
N GLY A 59 8.58 -7.24 -5.81
CA GLY A 59 8.20 -8.02 -6.98
C GLY A 59 6.71 -8.35 -7.07
N ARG A 60 5.92 -8.13 -6.01
CA ARG A 60 4.46 -8.31 -6.05
C ARG A 60 3.76 -7.17 -6.78
N SER A 61 2.55 -7.45 -7.25
CA SER A 61 1.69 -6.45 -7.88
C SER A 61 1.20 -5.42 -6.87
N TRP A 62 1.06 -4.17 -7.29
CA TRP A 62 0.55 -3.07 -6.48
C TRP A 62 -0.85 -3.32 -5.86
N ALA A 63 -1.63 -4.26 -6.42
CA ALA A 63 -2.97 -4.62 -5.95
C ALA A 63 -3.01 -5.17 -4.49
N VAL A 64 -1.88 -5.57 -3.92
CA VAL A 64 -1.81 -5.93 -2.49
C VAL A 64 -1.85 -4.72 -1.56
N LEU A 65 -1.55 -3.53 -2.07
CA LEU A 65 -1.61 -2.25 -1.33
C LEU A 65 -3.05 -1.70 -1.27
N ASP A 66 -3.94 -2.23 -2.09
CA ASP A 66 -5.37 -1.89 -2.10
C ASP A 66 -6.06 -2.55 -0.89
N VAL A 67 -5.84 -1.94 0.28
CA VAL A 67 -6.40 -2.37 1.57
C VAL A 67 -7.23 -1.26 2.23
N ALA A 68 -7.43 -0.16 1.52
CA ALA A 68 -8.33 0.89 1.95
C ALA A 68 -9.76 0.43 1.66
N ASP A 69 -10.47 0.01 2.70
CA ASP A 69 -11.90 0.30 2.75
C ASP A 69 -11.99 1.79 3.12
N PRO A 70 -12.43 2.69 2.23
CA PRO A 70 -12.54 4.08 2.60
C PRO A 70 -13.60 4.18 3.70
N PRO A 71 -13.32 4.86 4.84
CA PRO A 71 -14.28 4.99 5.94
C PRO A 71 -15.57 5.78 5.56
N PHE A 72 -15.68 6.23 4.31
CA PHE A 72 -16.77 7.05 3.78
C PHE A 72 -17.67 6.35 2.74
N THR A 73 -17.69 5.00 2.64
CA THR A 73 -18.59 4.28 1.70
C THR A 73 -20.10 4.41 2.06
N GLY A 74 -20.47 5.16 3.10
CA GLY A 74 -21.85 5.34 3.56
C GLY A 74 -22.67 6.48 2.93
N TRP A 75 -22.18 7.26 1.95
CA TRP A 75 -22.94 8.43 1.43
C TRP A 75 -23.67 8.21 0.09
N ALA A 76 -23.46 7.09 -0.62
CA ALA A 76 -24.11 6.85 -1.90
C ALA A 76 -25.40 6.03 -1.75
N ASN A 77 -26.39 6.53 -1.00
CA ASN A 77 -27.82 6.18 -1.15
C ASN A 77 -28.68 7.04 -0.20
N LYS A 78 -29.02 8.26 -0.62
CA LYS A 78 -30.21 8.97 -0.12
C LYS A 78 -30.83 9.74 -1.27
N GLY A 79 -31.40 8.98 -2.20
CA GLY A 79 -32.40 9.44 -3.15
C GLY A 79 -33.69 8.70 -2.86
N GLU A 80 -34.53 9.28 -2.01
CA GLU A 80 -36.00 9.20 -2.11
C GLU A 80 -36.60 10.42 -1.40
#